data_AF-A0A6A4IG01-F1
#
_entry.id   AF-A0A6A4IG01-F1
#
_cell.length_a   1.000
_cell.length_b   1.000
_cell.length_c   1.000
_cell.angle_alpha   90.00
_cell.angle_beta   90.00
_cell.angle_gamma   90.00
#
_symmetry.space_group_name_H-M   'P 1'
#
loop_
_entity.id
_entity.type
_entity.pdbx_description
1 polymer ?
#
loop_
_entity_poly.entity_id
_entity_poly.type
_entity_poly.pdbx_seq_one_letter_code
_entity_poly.pdbx_strand_id
1 'polypeptide(L)'
;MSFLASFPGKTAIYVDIPAPSTKIILAGDQASRTSNPPSTCSSKTAYKSQSRTRHRALITDHGSAVTGSVQANLQLIHLINEIRGTKKDPEKAARRQRVEALLNRQEFSGKNRTFHLTSLANTLLLEPGLRIDLDLYALFCLTIPLNQLLLALTSLALDNNDWTNRAKIDCNAKRELDVRAHFSKTIVEADSEQLSKAPYLVTTIQVFVLHPSFQPNNMPLVILDPAVRDRPAPAAASHWKLYFSDIENTGGLVDSEGNALSLPWQISRTDDEQLSLFALIVNSYSKLRHSF
;
A
#
# COMPACT_ATOMS: atom_id res chain seq x y z
N MET A 1 0.30 18.80 30.77
CA MET A 1 -0.21 17.54 31.36
C MET A 1 0.55 16.40 30.72
N SER A 2 1.51 15.84 31.44
CA SER A 2 2.48 14.86 30.95
C SER A 2 2.01 13.46 31.31
N PHE A 3 1.96 12.55 30.34
CA PHE A 3 1.78 11.12 30.59
C PHE A 3 3.15 10.43 30.49
N LEU A 4 3.78 10.24 31.65
CA LEU A 4 4.87 9.29 31.85
C LEU A 4 4.24 7.96 32.28
N ALA A 5 4.28 6.95 31.43
CA ALA A 5 3.96 5.58 31.80
C ALA A 5 5.25 4.89 32.28
N SER A 6 5.34 4.71 33.59
CA SER A 6 6.34 3.90 34.27
C SER A 6 6.05 2.41 34.06
N PHE A 7 6.99 1.66 33.50
CA PHE A 7 6.92 0.19 33.43
C PHE A 7 7.70 -0.42 34.60
N PRO A 8 7.07 -1.26 35.45
CA PRO A 8 7.78 -1.99 36.49
C PRO A 8 8.47 -3.25 35.92
N GLY A 9 9.67 -3.50 36.43
CA GLY A 9 10.58 -4.55 35.99
C GLY A 9 9.99 -5.96 36.00
N LYS A 10 10.40 -6.73 34.99
CA LYS A 10 10.36 -8.19 35.01
C LYS A 10 11.77 -8.71 34.77
N THR A 11 12.28 -9.38 35.79
CA THR A 11 13.45 -10.26 35.77
C THR A 11 13.32 -11.28 34.64
N ALA A 12 14.30 -11.27 33.73
CA ALA A 12 14.44 -12.26 32.68
C ALA A 12 14.87 -13.60 33.31
N ILE A 13 14.03 -14.62 33.15
CA ILE A 13 14.41 -16.01 33.42
C ILE A 13 15.04 -16.52 32.12
N TYR A 14 16.36 -16.70 32.14
CA TYR A 14 17.12 -17.37 31.08
C TYR A 14 16.75 -18.85 31.10
N VAL A 15 16.15 -19.34 30.02
CA VAL A 15 15.99 -20.77 29.76
C VAL A 15 16.92 -21.10 28.60
N ASP A 16 17.99 -21.83 28.91
CA ASP A 16 18.94 -22.36 27.92
C ASP A 16 18.23 -23.33 26.98
N ILE A 17 18.15 -22.96 25.70
CA ILE A 17 17.71 -23.85 24.62
C ILE A 17 18.97 -24.28 23.84
N PRO A 18 19.29 -25.58 23.78
CA PRO A 18 20.47 -26.05 23.06
C PRO A 18 20.31 -25.87 21.55
N ALA A 19 21.37 -25.37 20.91
CA ALA A 19 21.43 -25.15 19.46
C ALA A 19 21.31 -26.48 18.69
N PRO A 20 20.45 -26.58 17.65
CA PRO A 20 20.49 -27.71 16.75
C PRO A 20 21.69 -27.60 15.81
N SER A 21 22.68 -28.46 16.02
CA SER A 21 23.75 -28.72 15.07
C SER A 21 23.19 -29.42 13.84
N THR A 22 23.11 -28.74 12.71
CA THR A 22 22.90 -29.42 11.41
C THR A 22 23.92 -28.91 10.42
N LYS A 23 24.88 -29.80 10.12
CA LYS A 23 25.90 -29.62 9.09
C LYS A 23 25.22 -29.43 7.74
N ILE A 24 25.45 -28.28 7.10
CA ILE A 24 25.13 -28.09 5.68
C ILE A 24 26.20 -28.83 4.88
N ILE A 25 25.82 -29.95 4.26
CA ILE A 25 26.66 -30.67 3.30
C ILE A 25 26.48 -29.98 1.94
N LEU A 26 27.52 -29.30 1.49
CA LEU A 26 27.70 -28.89 0.09
C LEU A 26 28.21 -30.11 -0.68
N ALA A 27 27.41 -30.60 -1.63
CA ALA A 27 27.86 -31.59 -2.60
C ALA A 27 27.40 -31.17 -4.00
N GLY A 28 28.37 -30.74 -4.80
CA GLY A 28 28.25 -30.67 -6.25
C GLY A 28 28.61 -32.01 -6.89
N ASP A 29 28.00 -32.23 -8.05
CA ASP A 29 28.33 -33.12 -9.17
C ASP A 29 28.49 -34.64 -8.93
N GLN A 30 27.56 -35.41 -9.53
CA GLN A 30 27.84 -36.20 -10.75
C GLN A 30 26.55 -36.58 -11.51
N ALA A 31 26.60 -36.46 -12.84
CA ALA A 31 25.62 -36.91 -13.83
C ALA A 31 25.48 -38.45 -13.83
N SER A 32 24.44 -39.12 -14.32
CA SER A 32 23.68 -38.99 -15.56
C SER A 32 22.59 -40.08 -15.56
N ARG A 33 21.38 -39.78 -16.06
CA ARG A 33 20.57 -40.70 -16.89
C ARG A 33 19.25 -40.06 -17.32
N THR A 34 19.14 -39.96 -18.63
CA THR A 34 18.00 -39.67 -19.50
C THR A 34 16.63 -40.11 -18.99
N SER A 35 15.68 -39.18 -18.88
CA SER A 35 14.28 -39.41 -19.26
C SER A 35 13.58 -38.09 -19.59
N ASN A 36 13.06 -38.03 -20.81
CA ASN A 36 12.09 -37.12 -21.44
C ASN A 36 11.77 -35.76 -20.78
N PRO A 37 11.92 -34.62 -21.51
CA PRO A 37 11.47 -33.33 -21.01
C PRO A 37 9.94 -33.31 -20.88
N PRO A 38 9.37 -32.97 -19.70
CA PRO A 38 7.94 -32.78 -19.60
C PRO A 38 7.56 -31.52 -20.39
N SER A 39 6.66 -31.74 -21.35
CA SER A 39 6.09 -30.74 -22.23
C SER A 39 5.69 -29.47 -21.48
N THR A 40 6.24 -28.33 -21.91
CA THR A 40 5.89 -26.97 -21.48
C THR A 40 4.52 -26.59 -22.02
N CYS A 41 3.45 -27.16 -21.46
CA CYS A 41 2.09 -26.80 -21.83
C CYS A 41 1.43 -25.92 -20.75
N SER A 42 1.38 -24.63 -21.08
CA SER A 42 0.31 -23.70 -20.73
C SER A 42 0.20 -23.17 -19.29
N SER A 43 1.16 -22.32 -18.91
CA SER A 43 0.98 -21.25 -17.91
C SER A 43 0.49 -19.93 -18.55
N LYS A 44 -0.25 -20.00 -19.67
CA LYS A 44 -0.58 -18.82 -20.49
C LYS A 44 -1.69 -17.94 -19.90
N THR A 45 -2.54 -18.40 -18.99
CA THR A 45 -3.73 -17.62 -18.57
C THR A 45 -3.56 -16.84 -17.26
N ALA A 46 -2.66 -17.25 -16.36
CA ALA A 46 -2.37 -16.50 -15.11
C ALA A 46 -1.37 -15.36 -15.37
N TYR A 47 -0.35 -15.62 -16.20
CA TYR A 47 0.57 -14.59 -16.69
C TYR A 47 -0.16 -13.48 -17.46
N LYS A 48 -1.21 -13.84 -18.22
CA LYS A 48 -2.03 -12.87 -18.97
C LYS A 48 -2.82 -11.88 -18.09
N SER A 49 -3.33 -12.26 -16.91
CA SER A 49 -4.13 -11.31 -16.09
C SER A 49 -3.24 -10.36 -15.28
N GLN A 50 -2.12 -10.84 -14.73
CA GLN A 50 -1.11 -9.96 -14.13
C GLN A 50 -0.45 -9.07 -15.20
N SER A 51 -0.22 -9.59 -16.40
CA SER A 51 0.27 -8.79 -17.54
C SER A 51 -0.72 -7.70 -17.94
N ARG A 52 -2.03 -7.97 -17.99
CA ARG A 52 -3.05 -6.95 -18.31
C ARG A 52 -3.16 -5.89 -17.22
N THR A 53 -3.21 -6.28 -15.96
CA THR A 53 -3.32 -5.34 -14.82
C THR A 53 -2.07 -4.48 -14.72
N ARG A 54 -0.88 -5.08 -14.83
CA ARG A 54 0.39 -4.35 -14.87
C ARG A 54 0.47 -3.42 -16.07
N HIS A 55 0.07 -3.87 -17.26
CA HIS A 55 0.06 -3.03 -18.45
C HIS A 55 -0.89 -1.84 -18.28
N ARG A 56 -2.07 -2.05 -17.71
CA ARG A 56 -3.02 -0.97 -17.38
C ARG A 56 -2.43 0.00 -16.37
N ALA A 57 -1.83 -0.50 -15.29
CA ALA A 57 -1.13 0.33 -14.30
C ALA A 57 0.01 1.15 -14.93
N LEU A 58 0.79 0.59 -15.86
CA LEU A 58 1.85 1.31 -16.57
C LEU A 58 1.32 2.43 -17.47
N ILE A 59 0.08 2.31 -17.95
CA ILE A 59 -0.59 3.35 -18.74
C ILE A 59 -1.16 4.43 -17.81
N THR A 60 -1.73 4.05 -16.67
CA THR A 60 -2.41 4.99 -15.77
C THR A 60 -1.46 5.67 -14.80
N ASP A 61 -0.54 4.96 -14.14
CA ASP A 61 0.17 5.43 -12.93
C ASP A 61 1.45 6.21 -13.23
N HIS A 62 1.72 6.52 -14.50
CA HIS A 62 2.82 7.33 -15.04
C HIS A 62 4.22 7.16 -14.38
N GLY A 63 4.51 6.06 -13.69
CA GLY A 63 5.80 5.80 -13.03
C GLY A 63 5.68 5.01 -11.72
N SER A 64 6.79 4.92 -11.00
CA SER A 64 6.84 4.39 -9.63
C SER A 64 6.05 5.26 -8.67
N ALA A 65 5.26 4.64 -7.79
CA ALA A 65 4.49 5.35 -6.77
C ALA A 65 5.39 6.17 -5.84
N VAL A 66 6.60 5.69 -5.53
CA VAL A 66 7.54 6.35 -4.62
C VAL A 66 8.43 7.35 -5.37
N THR A 67 9.17 6.90 -6.36
CA THR A 67 10.21 7.74 -7.00
C THR A 67 9.69 8.53 -8.20
N GLY A 68 8.55 8.17 -8.79
CA GLY A 68 8.08 8.72 -10.07
C GLY A 68 8.87 8.24 -11.29
N SER A 69 9.80 7.30 -11.13
CA SER A 69 10.61 6.77 -12.23
C SER A 69 9.79 5.96 -13.22
N VAL A 70 10.04 6.15 -14.53
CA VAL A 70 9.38 5.42 -15.61
C VAL A 70 10.38 4.41 -16.19
N GLN A 71 10.44 3.22 -15.59
CA GLN A 71 11.35 2.14 -16.02
C GLN A 71 10.58 0.90 -16.48
N ALA A 72 11.13 0.16 -17.44
CA ALA A 72 10.50 -1.08 -17.94
C ALA A 72 10.46 -2.21 -16.89
N ASN A 73 11.33 -2.14 -15.88
CA ASN A 73 11.45 -3.12 -14.80
C ASN A 73 10.49 -2.86 -13.62
N LEU A 74 9.67 -1.80 -13.66
CA LEU A 74 8.68 -1.52 -12.60
C LEU A 74 7.76 -2.71 -12.37
N GLN A 75 7.56 -3.06 -11.11
CA GLN A 75 6.79 -4.21 -10.69
C GLN A 75 5.47 -3.77 -10.06
N LEU A 76 4.42 -4.52 -10.37
CA LEU A 76 3.12 -4.34 -9.74
C LEU A 76 3.15 -5.00 -8.36
N ILE A 77 3.01 -4.20 -7.32
CA ILE A 77 2.87 -4.64 -5.93
C ILE A 77 1.42 -4.61 -5.50
N HIS A 78 1.08 -5.37 -4.46
CA HIS A 78 -0.26 -5.37 -3.88
C HIS A 78 -0.18 -4.85 -2.45
N LEU A 79 -1.04 -3.90 -2.09
CA LEU A 79 -1.13 -3.36 -0.74
C LEU A 79 -1.60 -4.44 0.25
N ILE A 80 -2.65 -5.16 -0.12
CA ILE A 80 -3.08 -6.39 0.54
C ILE A 80 -2.60 -7.56 -0.31
N ASN A 81 -1.83 -8.47 0.29
CA ASN A 81 -1.23 -9.60 -0.40
C ASN A 81 -2.25 -10.42 -1.21
N GLU A 82 -1.95 -10.61 -2.50
CA GLU A 82 -2.72 -11.50 -3.37
C GLU A 82 -2.57 -12.97 -2.91
N ILE A 83 -3.69 -13.69 -2.85
CA ILE A 83 -3.68 -15.15 -2.69
C ILE A 83 -3.40 -15.78 -4.06
N ARG A 84 -2.14 -16.16 -4.29
CA ARG A 84 -1.67 -16.75 -5.55
C ARG A 84 -2.01 -18.25 -5.64
N GLY A 85 -2.09 -18.76 -6.88
CA GLY A 85 -2.26 -20.19 -7.13
C GLY A 85 -3.70 -20.71 -7.08
N THR A 86 -4.70 -19.82 -7.05
CA THR A 86 -6.13 -20.19 -6.99
C THR A 86 -6.61 -21.08 -8.14
N LYS A 87 -5.92 -21.07 -9.29
CA LYS A 87 -6.25 -21.96 -10.42
C LYS A 87 -5.86 -23.42 -10.19
N LYS A 88 -4.85 -23.67 -9.35
CA LYS A 88 -4.30 -25.01 -9.10
C LYS A 88 -4.82 -25.60 -7.80
N ASP A 89 -5.35 -24.76 -6.91
CA ASP A 89 -5.65 -25.11 -5.54
C ASP A 89 -7.03 -24.53 -5.15
N PRO A 90 -8.06 -25.40 -5.01
CA PRO A 90 -9.43 -24.97 -4.71
C PRO A 90 -9.55 -24.36 -3.30
N GLU A 91 -8.71 -24.77 -2.34
CA GLU A 91 -8.72 -24.20 -0.99
C GLU A 91 -8.26 -22.74 -1.02
N LYS A 92 -7.21 -22.44 -1.81
CA LYS A 92 -6.76 -21.06 -2.03
C LYS A 92 -7.81 -20.23 -2.76
N ALA A 93 -8.53 -20.81 -3.71
CA ALA A 93 -9.64 -20.13 -4.39
C ALA A 93 -10.77 -19.78 -3.40
N ALA A 94 -11.20 -20.74 -2.57
CA ALA A 94 -12.20 -20.51 -1.54
C ALA A 94 -11.74 -19.49 -0.49
N ARG A 95 -10.46 -19.52 -0.10
CA ARG A 95 -9.87 -18.51 0.79
C ARG A 95 -9.91 -17.12 0.15
N ARG A 96 -9.51 -16.98 -1.12
CA ARG A 96 -9.59 -15.71 -1.84
C ARG A 96 -11.01 -15.17 -1.87
N GLN A 97 -11.97 -16.02 -2.23
CA GLN A 97 -13.38 -15.63 -2.27
C GLN A 97 -13.89 -15.16 -0.91
N ARG A 98 -13.53 -15.86 0.18
CA ARG A 98 -13.89 -15.44 1.55
C ARG A 98 -13.29 -14.09 1.92
N VAL A 99 -12.01 -13.87 1.61
CA VAL A 99 -11.36 -12.58 1.88
C VAL A 99 -12.00 -11.46 1.06
N GLU A 100 -12.16 -11.63 -0.25
CA GLU A 100 -12.80 -10.63 -1.10
C GLU A 100 -14.24 -10.36 -0.67
N ALA A 101 -15.03 -11.38 -0.31
CA ALA A 101 -16.39 -11.21 0.20
C ALA A 101 -16.42 -10.39 1.51
N LEU A 102 -15.46 -10.63 2.42
CA LEU A 102 -15.33 -9.85 3.65
C LEU A 102 -14.99 -8.38 3.35
N LEU A 103 -14.02 -8.13 2.47
CA LEU A 103 -13.61 -6.77 2.10
C LEU A 103 -14.73 -6.01 1.38
N ASN A 104 -15.49 -6.69 0.52
CA ASN A 104 -16.64 -6.12 -0.16
C ASN A 104 -17.81 -5.82 0.79
N ARG A 105 -18.04 -6.68 1.79
CA ARG A 105 -19.04 -6.42 2.84
C ARG A 105 -18.69 -5.18 3.66
N GLN A 106 -17.40 -4.86 3.79
CA GLN A 106 -16.89 -3.66 4.46
C GLN A 106 -16.74 -2.46 3.49
N GLU A 107 -17.19 -2.60 2.24
CA GLU A 107 -17.13 -1.57 1.20
C GLU A 107 -15.74 -0.94 1.01
N PHE A 108 -14.68 -1.77 0.94
CA PHE A 108 -13.28 -1.31 0.80
C PHE A 108 -13.01 -0.44 -0.44
N SER A 109 -13.84 -0.55 -1.48
CA SER A 109 -13.80 0.30 -2.69
C SER A 109 -14.87 1.39 -2.70
N GLY A 110 -15.64 1.55 -1.63
CA GLY A 110 -16.83 2.38 -1.56
C GLY A 110 -18.11 1.68 -2.04
N LYS A 111 -19.24 2.38 -1.90
CA LYS A 111 -20.59 1.89 -2.23
C LYS A 111 -20.70 1.47 -3.70
N ASN A 112 -21.38 0.34 -3.93
CA ASN A 112 -21.62 -0.26 -5.25
C ASN A 112 -20.36 -0.64 -6.05
N ARG A 113 -19.19 -0.71 -5.41
CA ARG A 113 -17.93 -1.08 -6.06
C ARG A 113 -17.40 -2.39 -5.49
N THR A 114 -16.93 -3.25 -6.39
CA THR A 114 -16.32 -4.54 -6.02
C THR A 114 -14.82 -4.37 -5.88
N PHE A 115 -14.30 -4.61 -4.68
CA PHE A 115 -12.90 -4.78 -4.38
C PHE A 115 -12.44 -6.21 -4.71
N HIS A 116 -11.39 -6.31 -5.52
CA HIS A 116 -10.68 -7.57 -5.74
C HIS A 116 -9.23 -7.45 -5.29
N LEU A 117 -8.64 -8.53 -4.77
CA LEU A 117 -7.24 -8.54 -4.38
C LEU A 117 -6.30 -8.28 -5.56
N THR A 118 -6.75 -8.54 -6.79
CA THR A 118 -6.00 -8.27 -8.04
C THR A 118 -6.45 -6.99 -8.76
N SER A 119 -7.31 -6.18 -8.14
CA SER A 119 -7.78 -4.92 -8.75
C SER A 119 -6.72 -3.83 -8.67
N LEU A 120 -6.83 -2.82 -9.54
CA LEU A 120 -5.93 -1.66 -9.49
C LEU A 120 -6.03 -0.90 -8.16
N ALA A 121 -7.22 -0.85 -7.56
CA ALA A 121 -7.44 -0.24 -6.24
C ALA A 121 -6.58 -0.83 -5.12
N ASN A 122 -6.02 -2.03 -5.30
CA ASN A 122 -5.11 -2.70 -4.37
C ASN A 122 -3.65 -2.72 -4.83
N THR A 123 -3.30 -2.04 -5.92
CA THR A 123 -1.97 -2.16 -6.53
C THR A 123 -1.29 -0.85 -6.81
N LEU A 124 0.05 -0.88 -6.78
CA LEU A 124 0.94 0.23 -7.07
C LEU A 124 2.11 -0.27 -7.92
N LEU A 125 2.78 0.62 -8.64
CA LEU A 125 4.04 0.33 -9.31
C LEU A 125 5.21 0.73 -8.41
N LEU A 126 6.20 -0.15 -8.28
CA LEU A 126 7.47 0.13 -7.58
C LEU A 126 8.65 -0.50 -8.31
N GLU A 127 9.83 0.05 -8.09
CA GLU A 127 11.09 -0.57 -8.46
C GLU A 127 11.28 -1.93 -7.76
N PRO A 128 12.02 -2.87 -8.39
CA PRO A 128 12.32 -4.15 -7.76
C PRO A 128 12.97 -4.04 -6.37
N GLY A 129 13.89 -3.07 -6.18
CA GLY A 129 14.54 -2.82 -4.89
C GLY A 129 13.54 -2.39 -3.82
N LEU A 130 12.80 -1.31 -4.08
CA LEU A 130 11.78 -0.80 -3.15
C LEU A 130 10.69 -1.84 -2.84
N ARG A 131 10.34 -2.68 -3.81
CA ARG A 131 9.43 -3.80 -3.54
C ARG A 131 10.02 -4.77 -2.52
N ILE A 132 11.29 -5.16 -2.66
CA ILE A 132 11.93 -6.07 -1.70
C ILE A 132 11.95 -5.43 -0.31
N ASP A 133 12.33 -4.15 -0.24
CA ASP A 133 12.39 -3.39 1.01
C ASP A 133 11.01 -3.30 1.70
N LEU A 134 9.93 -3.14 0.92
CA LEU A 134 8.56 -3.11 1.42
C LEU A 134 8.01 -4.50 1.78
N ASP A 135 8.05 -5.45 0.82
CA ASP A 135 7.36 -6.74 0.92
C ASP A 135 8.07 -7.71 1.86
N LEU A 136 9.39 -7.80 1.74
CA LEU A 136 10.20 -8.81 2.44
C LEU A 136 10.74 -8.31 3.77
N TYR A 137 11.19 -7.06 3.82
CA TYR A 137 11.90 -6.53 4.98
C TYR A 137 11.10 -5.51 5.80
N ALA A 138 9.98 -5.00 5.26
CA ALA A 138 9.18 -3.96 5.90
C ALA A 138 10.04 -2.75 6.38
N LEU A 139 11.03 -2.33 5.59
CA LEU A 139 11.95 -1.23 5.94
C LEU A 139 11.25 0.14 5.88
N PHE A 140 10.16 0.22 5.14
CA PHE A 140 9.29 1.39 5.05
C PHE A 140 7.85 0.94 4.86
N CYS A 141 6.90 1.85 5.00
CA CYS A 141 5.52 1.64 4.59
C CYS A 141 4.95 2.84 3.84
N LEU A 142 3.87 2.59 3.11
CA LEU A 142 3.10 3.60 2.41
C LEU A 142 1.85 3.89 3.21
N THR A 143 1.60 5.16 3.50
CA THR A 143 0.44 5.62 4.27
C THR A 143 -0.13 6.90 3.67
N ILE A 144 -1.25 7.38 4.20
CA ILE A 144 -1.76 8.72 3.91
C ILE A 144 -1.18 9.72 4.92
N PRO A 145 -1.08 11.00 4.55
CA PRO A 145 -0.80 12.07 5.50
C PRO A 145 -1.80 12.12 6.67
N LEU A 146 -1.34 12.56 7.85
CA LEU A 146 -2.15 12.62 9.07
C LEU A 146 -3.42 13.47 8.91
N ASN A 147 -3.36 14.59 8.20
CA ASN A 147 -4.53 15.41 7.92
C ASN A 147 -5.60 14.66 7.11
N GLN A 148 -5.20 13.88 6.09
CA GLN A 148 -6.13 13.03 5.34
C GLN A 148 -6.72 11.92 6.21
N LEU A 149 -5.90 11.32 7.09
CA LEU A 149 -6.39 10.34 8.06
C LEU A 149 -7.43 10.93 9.02
N LEU A 150 -7.18 12.12 9.57
CA LEU A 150 -8.11 12.80 10.47
C LEU A 150 -9.42 13.17 9.78
N LEU A 151 -9.36 13.62 8.51
CA LEU A 151 -10.56 13.88 7.71
C LEU A 151 -11.37 12.61 7.45
N ALA A 152 -10.69 11.51 7.10
CA ALA A 152 -11.33 10.21 6.90
C ALA A 152 -11.96 9.69 8.21
N LEU A 153 -11.26 9.79 9.35
CA LEU A 153 -11.77 9.39 10.66
C LEU A 153 -12.97 10.22 11.09
N THR A 154 -12.92 11.53 10.88
CA THR A 154 -14.04 12.44 11.18
C THR A 154 -15.26 12.07 10.34
N SER A 155 -15.06 11.84 9.04
CA SER A 155 -16.13 11.42 8.13
C SER A 155 -16.73 10.07 8.55
N LEU A 156 -15.88 9.09 8.90
CA LEU A 156 -16.32 7.79 9.41
C LEU A 156 -17.12 7.92 10.72
N ALA A 157 -16.75 8.84 11.60
CA ALA A 157 -17.47 9.09 12.85
C ALA A 157 -18.86 9.68 12.59
N LEU A 158 -18.97 10.61 11.63
CA LEU A 158 -20.25 11.18 11.20
C LEU A 158 -21.14 10.11 10.55
N ASP A 159 -20.60 9.32 9.62
CA ASP A 159 -21.32 8.22 8.97
C ASP A 159 -21.80 7.18 9.98
N ASN A 160 -20.99 6.88 11.01
CA ASN A 160 -21.37 5.99 12.10
C ASN A 160 -22.53 6.54 12.93
N ASN A 161 -22.52 7.82 13.25
CA ASN A 161 -23.58 8.45 14.02
C ASN A 161 -24.89 8.52 13.21
N ASP A 162 -24.80 8.91 11.94
CA ASP A 162 -25.95 8.90 11.02
C ASP A 162 -26.55 7.49 10.89
N TRP A 163 -25.70 6.50 10.62
CA TRP A 163 -26.14 5.11 10.56
C TRP A 163 -26.77 4.65 11.87
N THR A 164 -26.18 4.98 13.02
CA THR A 164 -26.75 4.63 14.35
C THR A 164 -28.15 5.23 14.53
N ASN A 165 -28.38 6.46 14.07
CA ASN A 165 -29.69 7.11 14.16
C ASN A 165 -30.70 6.49 13.21
N ARG A 166 -30.30 6.15 11.98
CA ARG A 166 -31.16 5.40 11.04
C ARG A 166 -31.46 3.99 11.53
N ALA A 167 -30.49 3.30 12.12
CA ALA A 167 -30.61 1.95 12.65
C ALA A 167 -31.59 1.84 13.82
N LYS A 168 -31.78 2.92 14.59
CA LYS A 168 -32.83 3.00 15.62
C LYS A 168 -34.25 2.97 15.04
N ILE A 169 -34.43 3.44 13.79
CA ILE A 169 -35.71 3.53 13.10
C ILE A 169 -35.92 2.30 12.22
N ASP A 170 -34.88 1.88 11.50
CA ASP A 170 -34.87 0.73 10.60
C ASP A 170 -33.71 -0.20 10.95
N CYS A 171 -34.01 -1.38 11.51
CA CYS A 171 -32.99 -2.38 11.86
C CYS A 171 -32.23 -2.93 10.64
N ASN A 172 -32.75 -2.73 9.42
CA ASN A 172 -32.09 -3.10 8.17
C ASN A 172 -31.32 -1.94 7.53
N ALA A 173 -31.23 -0.78 8.20
CA ALA A 173 -30.48 0.36 7.72
C ALA A 173 -29.03 -0.05 7.45
N LYS A 174 -28.61 0.07 6.19
CA LYS A 174 -27.23 -0.20 5.80
C LYS A 174 -26.35 0.96 6.20
N ARG A 175 -25.15 0.64 6.72
CA ARG A 175 -24.09 1.63 6.91
C ARG A 175 -23.65 2.07 5.51
N GLU A 176 -23.73 3.36 5.26
CA GLU A 176 -23.31 3.91 3.98
C GLU A 176 -21.95 4.55 4.20
N LEU A 177 -20.91 4.03 3.55
CA LEU A 177 -19.64 4.73 3.40
C LEU A 177 -19.76 5.64 2.17
N ASP A 178 -20.71 6.58 2.20
CA ASP A 178 -20.97 7.47 1.07
C ASP A 178 -20.07 8.70 1.14
N VAL A 179 -19.12 8.69 0.22
CA VAL A 179 -18.05 9.65 0.07
C VAL A 179 -18.54 11.01 -0.45
N ARG A 180 -19.83 11.17 -0.80
CA ARG A 180 -20.33 12.41 -1.43
C ARG A 180 -21.42 13.13 -0.64
N ALA A 181 -22.07 12.46 0.31
CA ALA A 181 -23.30 12.99 0.91
C ALA A 181 -23.07 14.11 1.94
N HIS A 182 -21.97 14.08 2.71
CA HIS A 182 -21.80 14.99 3.84
C HIS A 182 -21.11 16.33 3.51
N PHE A 183 -20.31 16.41 2.44
CA PHE A 183 -19.59 17.65 2.09
C PHE A 183 -20.39 18.61 1.19
N SER A 184 -21.50 18.16 0.60
CA SER A 184 -22.36 19.01 -0.23
C SER A 184 -23.15 20.06 0.56
N LYS A 185 -23.26 19.95 1.89
CA LYS A 185 -24.19 20.78 2.69
C LYS A 185 -23.54 21.79 3.63
N THR A 186 -22.24 21.69 3.90
CA THR A 186 -21.60 22.45 5.00
C THR A 186 -20.58 23.48 4.53
N ILE A 187 -20.26 23.56 3.24
CA ILE A 187 -19.24 24.50 2.73
C ILE A 187 -19.90 25.49 1.79
N VAL A 188 -20.60 26.43 2.42
CA VAL A 188 -20.77 27.78 1.89
C VAL A 188 -19.54 28.54 2.42
N GLU A 189 -18.69 29.05 1.53
CA GLU A 189 -17.60 30.00 1.84
C GLU A 189 -16.32 29.47 2.52
N ALA A 190 -15.53 28.65 1.82
CA ALA A 190 -14.04 28.68 1.88
C ALA A 190 -13.47 27.76 0.79
N ASP A 191 -12.73 28.33 -0.18
CA ASP A 191 -11.88 27.67 -1.19
C ASP A 191 -12.39 26.33 -1.76
N SER A 192 -13.36 26.44 -2.67
CA SER A 192 -14.25 25.37 -3.14
C SER A 192 -13.63 24.28 -4.02
N GLU A 193 -12.32 24.28 -4.27
CA GLU A 193 -11.70 23.29 -5.19
C GLU A 193 -11.08 22.09 -4.47
N GLN A 194 -10.73 22.19 -3.19
CA GLN A 194 -10.07 21.10 -2.46
C GLN A 194 -11.01 20.22 -1.63
N LEU A 195 -12.18 20.71 -1.21
CA LEU A 195 -13.13 19.95 -0.37
C LEU A 195 -14.22 19.19 -1.15
N SER A 196 -14.23 19.27 -2.48
CA SER A 196 -15.14 18.47 -3.33
C SER A 196 -14.69 17.02 -3.51
N LYS A 197 -13.46 16.69 -3.07
CA LYS A 197 -12.93 15.33 -3.17
C LYS A 197 -13.43 14.50 -2.01
N ALA A 198 -14.09 13.41 -2.39
CA ALA A 198 -14.49 12.31 -1.56
C ALA A 198 -13.49 12.00 -0.39
N PRO A 199 -13.87 12.06 0.90
CA PRO A 199 -12.98 11.81 2.06
C PRO A 199 -12.25 10.46 2.05
N TYR A 200 -12.71 9.48 1.27
CA TYR A 200 -12.07 8.17 1.11
C TYR A 200 -11.17 8.06 -0.13
N LEU A 201 -10.98 9.16 -0.85
CA LEU A 201 -10.07 9.22 -1.99
C LEU A 201 -8.65 9.51 -1.51
N VAL A 202 -7.72 8.60 -1.82
CA VAL A 202 -6.29 8.85 -1.59
C VAL A 202 -5.82 9.88 -2.60
N THR A 203 -5.45 11.06 -2.11
CA THR A 203 -4.90 12.14 -2.96
C THR A 203 -3.40 12.31 -2.75
N THR A 204 -2.85 11.77 -1.67
CA THR A 204 -1.43 11.85 -1.37
C THR A 204 -1.00 10.57 -0.65
N ILE A 205 0.17 10.07 -1.01
CA ILE A 205 0.87 9.00 -0.33
C ILE A 205 2.07 9.60 0.39
N GLN A 206 2.26 9.18 1.63
CA GLN A 206 3.43 9.45 2.44
C GLN A 206 4.25 8.16 2.57
N VAL A 207 5.58 8.31 2.47
CA VAL A 207 6.53 7.21 2.68
C VAL A 207 7.07 7.35 4.10
N PHE A 208 6.76 6.39 4.95
CA PHE A 208 7.20 6.35 6.33
C PHE A 208 8.33 5.32 6.48
N VAL A 209 9.47 5.74 7.02
CA VAL A 209 10.65 4.89 7.14
C VAL A 209 10.60 4.17 8.47
N LEU A 210 10.62 2.84 8.44
CA LEU A 210 10.47 1.97 9.61
C LEU A 210 11.81 1.49 10.15
N HIS A 211 12.84 1.48 9.32
CA HIS A 211 14.16 0.99 9.72
C HIS A 211 15.30 1.77 9.04
N PRO A 212 16.41 2.09 9.73
CA PRO A 212 17.56 2.79 9.15
C PRO A 212 18.16 2.11 7.91
N SER A 213 18.05 0.78 7.81
CA SER A 213 18.53 0.02 6.65
C SER A 213 17.74 0.28 5.36
N PHE A 214 16.64 1.04 5.40
CA PHE A 214 15.98 1.50 4.17
C PHE A 214 16.92 2.38 3.32
N GLN A 215 17.75 3.18 3.97
CA GLN A 215 18.78 4.02 3.34
C GLN A 215 20.06 3.95 4.17
N PRO A 216 20.83 2.87 4.05
CA PRO A 216 22.07 2.74 4.80
C PRO A 216 23.04 3.86 4.40
N ASN A 217 23.80 4.39 5.37
CA ASN A 217 24.88 5.35 5.15
C ASN A 217 24.46 6.70 4.54
N ASN A 218 23.30 7.24 4.92
CA ASN A 218 22.77 8.53 4.41
C ASN A 218 22.63 8.57 2.88
N MET A 219 22.48 7.42 2.22
CA MET A 219 22.24 7.40 0.78
C MET A 219 20.89 8.02 0.46
N PRO A 220 20.83 9.12 -0.31
CA PRO A 220 19.56 9.72 -0.66
C PRO A 220 18.78 8.85 -1.62
N LEU A 221 17.46 8.89 -1.50
CA LEU A 221 16.53 8.36 -2.49
C LEU A 221 16.27 9.49 -3.48
N VAL A 222 16.50 9.19 -4.75
CA VAL A 222 16.29 10.14 -5.83
C VAL A 222 14.83 10.04 -6.27
N ILE A 223 14.10 11.13 -6.13
CA ILE A 223 12.66 11.19 -6.39
C ILE A 223 12.38 12.28 -7.42
N LEU A 224 11.61 11.94 -8.45
CA LEU A 224 11.09 12.89 -9.41
C LEU A 224 10.13 13.83 -8.69
N ASP A 225 10.42 15.13 -8.79
CA ASP A 225 9.63 16.18 -8.17
C ASP A 225 8.14 15.97 -8.46
N PRO A 226 7.32 15.75 -7.42
CA PRO A 226 5.87 15.70 -7.50
C PRO A 226 5.24 16.69 -8.49
N ALA A 227 5.72 17.94 -8.52
CA ALA A 227 5.15 19.02 -9.32
C ALA A 227 5.33 18.83 -10.84
N VAL A 228 6.18 17.90 -11.26
CA VAL A 228 6.42 17.62 -12.68
C VAL A 228 5.92 16.24 -13.14
N ARG A 229 5.41 15.40 -12.23
CA ARG A 229 4.99 14.03 -12.55
C ARG A 229 3.87 13.94 -13.57
N ASP A 230 3.02 14.96 -13.63
CA ASP A 230 1.87 15.01 -14.56
C ASP A 230 2.23 15.63 -15.92
N ARG A 231 3.51 15.98 -16.15
CA ARG A 231 3.94 16.59 -17.41
C ARG A 231 4.20 15.50 -18.47
N PRO A 232 3.72 15.68 -19.71
CA PRO A 232 3.91 14.71 -20.79
C PRO A 232 5.36 14.65 -21.34
N ALA A 233 6.24 15.56 -20.90
CA ALA A 233 7.61 15.65 -21.37
C ALA A 233 8.57 14.79 -20.50
N PRO A 234 9.65 14.24 -21.08
CA PRO A 234 10.65 13.51 -20.30
C PRO A 234 11.22 14.40 -19.19
N ALA A 235 11.36 13.83 -18.00
CA ALA A 235 11.88 14.55 -16.85
C ALA A 235 13.33 14.99 -17.08
N ALA A 236 13.57 16.30 -17.03
CA ALA A 236 14.92 16.85 -17.03
C ALA A 236 15.67 16.45 -15.75
N ALA A 237 17.00 16.42 -15.80
CA ALA A 237 17.83 16.08 -14.64
C ALA A 237 17.56 16.99 -13.42
N SER A 238 17.23 18.27 -13.66
CA SER A 238 16.89 19.25 -12.63
C SER A 238 15.57 18.96 -11.91
N HIS A 239 14.73 18.07 -12.43
CA HIS A 239 13.47 17.69 -11.79
C HIS A 239 13.62 16.61 -10.72
N TRP A 240 14.82 16.03 -10.58
CA TRP A 240 15.07 14.98 -9.61
C TRP A 240 15.63 15.57 -8.33
N LYS A 241 14.99 15.27 -7.21
CA LYS A 241 15.34 15.76 -5.88
C LYS A 241 15.86 14.62 -5.01
N LEU A 242 16.77 14.97 -4.10
CA LEU A 242 17.34 14.04 -3.13
C LEU A 242 16.53 14.08 -1.84
N TYR A 243 16.16 12.89 -1.34
CA TYR A 243 15.45 12.73 -0.07
C TYR A 243 16.23 11.82 0.86
N PHE A 244 16.31 12.20 2.13
CA PHE A 244 17.04 11.50 3.18
C PHE A 244 16.07 10.97 4.23
N SER A 245 16.44 9.87 4.88
CA SER A 245 15.66 9.32 5.99
C SER A 245 15.91 10.18 7.23
N ASP A 246 14.84 10.73 7.79
CA ASP A 246 14.84 11.37 9.10
C ASP A 246 13.80 10.67 9.98
N ILE A 247 14.22 9.52 10.51
CA ILE A 247 13.35 8.67 11.34
C ILE A 247 13.06 9.37 12.68
N GLU A 248 14.02 10.15 13.20
CA GLU A 248 13.92 10.77 14.52
C GLU A 248 12.95 11.95 14.53
N ASN A 249 13.00 12.83 13.53
CA ASN A 249 12.18 14.05 13.53
C ASN A 249 10.83 13.86 12.82
N THR A 250 10.81 13.18 11.68
CA THR A 250 9.60 13.07 10.85
C THR A 250 9.10 11.64 10.68
N GLY A 251 9.91 10.63 11.04
CA GLY A 251 9.61 9.22 10.79
C GLY A 251 9.60 8.86 9.30
N GLY A 252 10.17 9.69 8.43
CA GLY A 252 9.92 9.64 6.99
C GLY A 252 11.09 10.13 6.15
N LEU A 253 10.82 10.31 4.87
CA LEU A 253 11.77 10.92 3.94
C LEU A 253 11.63 12.45 3.98
N VAL A 254 12.74 13.18 4.06
CA VAL A 254 12.79 14.65 4.03
C VAL A 254 13.70 15.15 2.91
N ASP A 255 13.38 16.31 2.33
CA ASP A 255 14.26 16.99 1.37
C ASP A 255 15.45 17.68 2.08
N SER A 256 16.27 18.40 1.31
CA SER A 256 17.41 19.17 1.84
C SER A 256 17.03 20.31 2.78
N GLU A 257 15.76 20.71 2.79
CA GLU A 257 15.21 21.76 3.65
C GLU A 257 14.52 21.17 4.90
N GLY A 258 14.48 19.84 5.03
CA GLY A 258 13.81 19.14 6.14
C GLY A 258 12.30 18.96 5.93
N ASN A 259 11.77 19.25 4.74
CA ASN A 259 10.36 19.08 4.46
C ASN A 259 10.03 17.62 4.20
N ALA A 260 9.01 17.09 4.88
CA ALA A 260 8.56 15.71 4.69
C ALA A 260 8.02 15.46 3.28
N LEU A 261 8.40 14.32 2.71
CA LEU A 261 7.97 13.87 1.40
C LEU A 261 6.46 13.58 1.39
N SER A 262 5.74 14.34 0.57
CA SER A 262 4.33 14.10 0.25
C SER A 262 4.18 13.86 -1.25
N LEU A 263 3.77 12.66 -1.61
CA LEU A 263 3.65 12.24 -3.01
C LEU A 263 2.20 12.37 -3.46
N PRO A 264 1.85 13.30 -4.36
CA PRO A 264 0.50 13.38 -4.90
C PRO A 264 0.19 12.06 -5.60
N TRP A 265 -0.96 11.49 -5.25
CA TRP A 265 -1.46 10.29 -5.89
C TRP A 265 -2.15 10.67 -7.19
N GLN A 266 -1.74 10.03 -8.28
CA GLN A 266 -2.14 10.41 -9.63
C GLN A 266 -3.61 10.06 -9.90
N ILE A 267 -4.28 10.99 -10.61
CA ILE A 267 -5.74 11.05 -10.77
C ILE A 267 -6.21 10.42 -12.09
N SER A 268 -5.30 9.98 -12.96
CA SER A 268 -5.61 9.40 -14.27
C SER A 268 -6.37 8.06 -14.21
N ARG A 269 -6.39 7.40 -13.04
CA ARG A 269 -7.20 6.20 -12.81
C ARG A 269 -8.68 6.53 -12.80
N THR A 270 -9.51 5.64 -13.34
CA THR A 270 -10.96 5.79 -13.21
C THR A 270 -11.37 5.66 -11.74
N ASP A 271 -12.55 6.18 -11.43
CA ASP A 271 -13.18 6.15 -10.11
C ASP A 271 -13.11 4.77 -9.41
N ASP A 272 -13.30 3.67 -10.16
CA ASP A 272 -13.27 2.30 -9.63
C ASP A 272 -11.85 1.72 -9.47
N GLU A 273 -10.85 2.42 -10.01
CA GLU A 273 -9.43 2.03 -10.01
C GLU A 273 -8.58 2.84 -9.03
N GLN A 274 -9.19 3.88 -8.45
CA GLN A 274 -8.58 4.69 -7.41
C GLN A 274 -8.07 3.81 -6.26
N LEU A 275 -6.93 4.21 -5.72
CA LEU A 275 -6.29 3.48 -4.65
C LEU A 275 -7.20 3.44 -3.43
N SER A 276 -7.43 2.24 -2.88
CA SER A 276 -8.26 2.10 -1.70
C SER A 276 -7.53 2.65 -0.47
N LEU A 277 -8.11 3.67 0.14
CA LEU A 277 -7.69 4.22 1.43
C LEU A 277 -7.50 3.11 2.48
N PHE A 278 -8.51 2.24 2.60
CA PHE A 278 -8.50 1.14 3.56
C PHE A 278 -7.40 0.12 3.27
N ALA A 279 -7.12 -0.18 1.99
CA ALA A 279 -6.01 -1.05 1.62
C ALA A 279 -4.66 -0.44 2.04
N LEU A 280 -4.49 0.88 1.91
CA LEU A 280 -3.28 1.58 2.34
C LEU A 280 -3.12 1.56 3.87
N ILE A 281 -4.21 1.78 4.62
CA ILE A 281 -4.23 1.67 6.08
C ILE A 281 -3.89 0.24 6.54
N VAL A 282 -4.48 -0.78 5.90
CA VAL A 282 -4.18 -2.19 6.21
C VAL A 282 -2.72 -2.52 5.89
N ASN A 283 -2.19 -2.02 4.77
CA ASN A 283 -0.79 -2.21 4.40
C ASN A 283 0.14 -1.62 5.47
N SER A 284 0.00 -0.33 5.79
CA SER A 284 0.83 0.35 6.79
C SER A 284 0.76 -0.35 8.15
N TYR A 285 -0.44 -0.69 8.63
CA TYR A 285 -0.61 -1.45 9.88
C TYR A 285 0.11 -2.80 9.86
N SER A 286 0.02 -3.54 8.74
CA SER A 286 0.69 -4.84 8.63
C SER A 286 2.22 -4.71 8.72
N LYS A 287 2.80 -3.66 8.12
CA LYS A 287 4.26 -3.42 8.15
C LYS A 287 4.72 -2.99 9.52
N LEU A 288 4.02 -2.05 10.15
CA LEU A 288 4.31 -1.59 11.51
C LEU A 288 4.33 -2.74 12.51
N ARG A 289 3.39 -3.69 12.41
CA ARG A 289 3.35 -4.86 13.30
C ARG A 289 4.55 -5.80 13.15
N HIS A 290 5.23 -5.78 12.01
CA HIS A 290 6.43 -6.61 11.78
C HIS A 290 7.72 -5.91 12.21
N SER A 291 7.69 -4.59 12.41
CA SER A 291 8.86 -3.79 12.79
C SER A 291 9.09 -3.68 14.30
N PHE A 292 8.11 -4.07 15.12
CA PHE A 292 8.17 -4.09 16.60
C PHE A 292 7.95 -5.51 17.13
#